data_AF-A0A162BRD5-F1
#
_entry.id   AF-A0A162BRD5-F1
#
_cell.length_a   1.000
_cell.length_b   1.000
_cell.length_c   1.000
_cell.angle_alpha   90.00
_cell.angle_beta   90.00
_cell.angle_gamma   90.00
#
_symmetry.space_group_name_H-M   'P 1'
#
loop_
_entity.id
_entity.type
_entity.pdbx_description
1 polymer ?
#
loop_
_entity_poly.entity_id
_entity_poly.type
_entity_poly.pdbx_seq_one_letter_code
_entity_poly.pdbx_strand_id
1 'polypeptide(L)'
;MMVHIKIPIWTTTPNENLDFSWWITTQKSTPHCNNHFEENTGTIKSPNYPTFYPNSVDCRWNIKVEPGSKVRLLFALFETQADADYLYVYDGPTLRSTLLLTKSGLVPTPFVVNSSTNQVLVRFVSDEDTSSPGFLAAYSSV
;
A
#
# COMPACT_ATOMS: atom_id res chain seq x y z
N MET A 1 4.08 -24.13 13.66
CA MET A 1 4.82 -24.35 14.93
C MET A 1 4.60 -23.11 15.78
N MET A 2 3.61 -23.15 16.68
CA MET A 2 3.22 -22.02 17.53
C MET A 2 4.29 -21.80 18.60
N VAL A 3 4.76 -20.57 18.73
CA VAL A 3 5.60 -20.15 19.86
C VAL A 3 4.67 -19.44 20.84
N HIS A 4 4.46 -20.05 22.00
CA HIS A 4 3.68 -19.46 23.08
C HIS A 4 4.62 -18.62 23.96
N ILE A 5 4.49 -17.30 23.92
CA ILE A 5 5.18 -16.41 24.84
C ILE A 5 4.21 -16.05 25.96
N LYS A 6 4.51 -16.47 27.18
CA LYS A 6 3.80 -16.02 28.39
C LYS A 6 4.54 -14.84 29.00
N ILE A 7 3.93 -13.67 29.00
CA ILE A 7 4.43 -12.51 29.74
C ILE A 7 3.61 -12.40 31.04
N PRO A 8 4.22 -12.42 32.24
CA PRO A 8 3.50 -12.24 33.48
C PRO A 8 3.36 -10.74 33.79
N ILE A 9 2.13 -10.24 33.80
CA ILE A 9 1.77 -8.95 34.42
C ILE A 9 1.19 -9.25 35.80
N TRP A 10 1.83 -8.72 36.84
CA TRP A 10 1.30 -8.75 38.20
C TRP A 10 0.41 -7.53 38.39
N THR A 11 -0.90 -7.73 38.61
CA THR A 11 -1.78 -6.68 39.14
C THR A 11 -2.53 -7.21 40.35
N THR A 12 -2.50 -6.44 41.44
CA THR A 12 -3.08 -6.77 42.74
C THR A 12 -4.52 -6.27 42.84
N THR A 13 -5.48 -7.22 42.86
CA THR A 13 -6.77 -7.21 43.60
C THR A 13 -7.91 -6.24 43.15
N PRO A 14 -9.20 -6.48 43.52
CA PRO A 14 -10.04 -7.53 42.92
C PRO A 14 -11.55 -7.16 42.87
N ASN A 15 -12.13 -6.66 41.77
CA ASN A 15 -13.60 -6.66 41.58
C ASN A 15 -14.07 -5.75 40.42
N GLU A 16 -13.81 -6.14 39.19
CA GLU A 16 -14.80 -5.94 38.12
C GLU A 16 -14.81 -7.20 37.25
N ASN A 17 -16.01 -7.74 37.01
CA ASN A 17 -16.22 -8.82 36.05
C ASN A 17 -15.96 -8.27 34.65
N LEU A 18 -14.70 -8.32 34.22
CA LEU A 18 -14.34 -8.17 32.82
C LEU A 18 -14.32 -9.57 32.21
N ASP A 19 -15.20 -9.79 31.25
CA ASP A 19 -15.20 -10.96 30.38
C ASP A 19 -13.83 -11.08 29.68
N PHE A 20 -13.00 -12.01 30.16
CA PHE A 20 -11.67 -12.27 29.61
C PHE A 20 -11.73 -13.32 28.49
N SER A 21 -12.52 -13.06 27.45
CA SER A 21 -12.38 -13.74 26.16
C SER A 21 -11.41 -12.95 25.27
N TRP A 22 -10.10 -13.07 25.53
CA TRP A 22 -9.07 -12.57 24.62
C TRP A 22 -8.66 -13.69 23.65
N TRP A 23 -9.42 -13.93 22.59
CA TRP A 23 -8.74 -14.32 21.36
C TRP A 23 -8.26 -13.01 20.74
N ILE A 24 -6.96 -12.71 20.85
CA ILE A 24 -6.40 -11.71 19.95
C ILE A 24 -6.44 -12.36 18.57
N THR A 25 -7.49 -12.07 17.78
CA THR A 25 -7.34 -12.21 16.34
C THR A 25 -6.20 -11.26 15.99
N THR A 26 -5.10 -11.84 15.55
CA THR A 26 -4.06 -11.09 14.87
C THR A 26 -4.75 -10.35 13.72
N GLN A 27 -5.10 -9.07 13.92
CA GLN A 27 -5.23 -8.18 12.78
C GLN A 27 -3.89 -8.34 12.08
N LYS A 28 -3.93 -8.85 10.85
CA LYS A 28 -2.80 -8.88 9.94
C LYS A 28 -2.39 -7.44 9.74
N SER A 29 -1.62 -6.89 10.67
CA SER A 29 -0.97 -5.61 10.49
C SER A 29 -0.09 -5.81 9.27
N THR A 30 -0.35 -5.07 8.20
CA THR A 30 0.55 -5.02 7.04
C THR A 30 1.55 -3.89 7.34
N PRO A 31 2.68 -4.13 8.01
CA PRO A 31 3.41 -3.06 8.68
C PRO A 31 4.52 -2.44 7.82
N HIS A 32 4.67 -2.80 6.53
CA HIS A 32 5.92 -2.48 5.80
C HIS A 32 5.77 -1.94 4.38
N CYS A 33 4.62 -1.36 4.00
CA CYS A 33 4.49 -0.74 2.67
C CYS A 33 3.71 0.58 2.63
N ASN A 34 3.36 1.11 3.80
CA ASN A 34 2.83 2.47 3.91
C ASN A 34 3.99 3.46 3.96
N ASN A 35 4.09 4.34 2.98
CA ASN A 35 5.19 5.30 2.85
C ASN A 35 4.66 6.71 2.59
N HIS A 36 5.43 7.70 3.02
CA HIS A 36 5.24 9.11 2.71
C HIS A 36 6.51 9.65 2.04
N PHE A 37 6.35 10.36 0.93
CA PHE A 37 7.44 10.99 0.21
C PHE A 37 7.16 12.48 0.08
N GLU A 38 8.20 13.27 0.32
CA GLU A 38 8.17 14.73 0.18
C GLU A 38 9.19 15.24 -0.85
N GLU A 39 9.94 14.32 -1.48
CA GLU A 39 10.90 14.61 -2.52
C GLU A 39 10.21 14.88 -3.87
N ASN A 40 10.84 15.70 -4.73
CA ASN A 40 10.31 15.99 -6.07
C ASN A 40 10.47 14.82 -7.06
N THR A 41 11.28 13.82 -6.72
CA THR A 41 11.49 12.63 -7.54
C THR A 41 11.69 11.43 -6.66
N GLY A 42 11.23 10.27 -7.11
CA GLY A 42 11.49 9.02 -6.41
C GLY A 42 10.96 7.82 -7.16
N THR A 43 10.93 6.68 -6.49
CA THR A 43 10.48 5.42 -7.06
C THR A 43 9.61 4.69 -6.05
N ILE A 44 8.49 4.16 -6.55
CA ILE A 44 7.60 3.25 -5.81
C ILE A 44 7.62 1.89 -6.50
N LYS A 45 7.50 0.84 -5.69
CA LYS A 45 7.52 -0.53 -6.15
C LYS A 45 6.59 -1.38 -5.29
N SER A 46 6.02 -2.43 -5.88
CA SER A 46 5.29 -3.44 -5.11
C SER A 46 6.18 -4.02 -3.99
N PRO A 47 5.60 -4.48 -2.87
CA PRO A 47 6.38 -5.13 -1.82
C PRO A 47 7.13 -6.34 -2.40
N ASN A 48 8.33 -6.59 -1.91
CA ASN A 48 9.26 -7.64 -2.36
C ASN A 48 9.83 -7.51 -3.79
N TYR A 49 9.43 -6.51 -4.58
CA TYR A 49 10.00 -6.28 -5.91
C TYR A 49 11.54 -6.33 -5.89
N PRO A 50 12.20 -7.10 -6.80
CA PRO A 50 11.66 -7.65 -8.05
C PRO A 50 11.02 -9.04 -7.94
N THR A 51 10.85 -9.59 -6.74
CA THR A 51 10.10 -10.83 -6.56
C THR A 51 8.60 -10.56 -6.41
N PHE A 52 7.82 -11.63 -6.30
CA PHE A 52 6.36 -11.58 -6.25
C PHE A 52 5.87 -10.87 -4.98
N TYR A 53 4.83 -10.05 -5.12
CA TYR A 53 4.22 -9.37 -3.97
C TYR A 53 3.49 -10.36 -3.04
N PRO A 54 3.31 -10.02 -1.74
CA PRO A 54 2.54 -10.84 -0.82
C PRO A 54 1.03 -10.72 -1.06
N ASN A 55 0.31 -11.79 -0.75
CA ASN A 55 -1.15 -11.81 -0.75
C ASN A 55 -1.70 -11.01 0.45
N SER A 56 -2.91 -10.48 0.28
CA SER A 56 -3.72 -9.72 1.21
C SER A 56 -2.94 -8.57 1.85
N VAL A 57 -2.38 -7.72 0.99
CA VAL A 57 -1.79 -6.43 1.37
C VAL A 57 -2.71 -5.26 1.02
N ASP A 58 -2.64 -4.19 1.80
CA ASP A 58 -3.17 -2.85 1.46
C ASP A 58 -2.03 -1.85 1.66
N CYS A 59 -1.28 -1.62 0.57
CA CYS A 59 -0.10 -0.76 0.57
C CYS A 59 -0.43 0.63 0.04
N ARG A 60 0.14 1.65 0.68
CA ARG A 60 -0.13 3.05 0.32
C ARG A 60 1.13 3.88 0.22
N TRP A 61 1.29 4.62 -0.86
CA TRP A 61 2.36 5.60 -1.03
C TRP A 61 1.72 6.98 -1.20
N ASN A 62 1.93 7.85 -0.21
CA ASN A 62 1.53 9.25 -0.27
C ASN A 62 2.71 10.05 -0.80
N ILE A 63 2.57 10.64 -1.98
CA ILE A 63 3.61 11.43 -2.64
C ILE A 63 3.17 12.89 -2.61
N LYS A 64 4.02 13.77 -2.10
CA LYS A 64 3.81 15.21 -2.09
C LYS A 64 5.03 15.88 -2.68
N VAL A 65 4.86 16.57 -3.81
CA VAL A 65 5.91 17.38 -4.43
C VAL A 65 5.72 18.85 -4.06
N GLU A 66 6.68 19.69 -4.46
CA GLU A 66 6.63 21.14 -4.22
C GLU A 66 5.27 21.78 -4.61
N PRO A 67 4.76 22.71 -3.79
CA PRO A 67 3.56 23.48 -4.13
C PRO A 67 3.67 24.16 -5.50
N GLY A 68 2.58 24.15 -6.27
CA GLY A 68 2.55 24.73 -7.62
C GLY A 68 2.97 23.78 -8.74
N SER A 69 3.56 22.63 -8.41
CA SER A 69 3.89 21.57 -9.36
C SER A 69 2.83 20.46 -9.39
N LYS A 70 2.95 19.54 -10.37
CA LYS A 70 2.13 18.33 -10.45
C LYS A 70 3.00 17.07 -10.37
N VAL A 71 2.39 15.94 -10.06
CA VAL A 71 3.06 14.64 -9.99
C VAL A 71 2.85 13.90 -11.31
N ARG A 72 3.95 13.51 -11.96
CA ARG A 72 3.97 12.59 -13.09
C ARG A 72 4.48 11.23 -12.63
N LEU A 73 3.66 10.19 -12.75
CA LEU A 73 4.02 8.79 -12.51
C LEU A 73 4.32 8.08 -13.83
N LEU A 74 5.48 7.45 -13.94
CA LEU A 74 5.89 6.61 -15.05
C LEU A 74 6.01 5.15 -14.56
N PHE A 75 5.08 4.31 -14.96
CA PHE A 75 5.14 2.88 -14.71
C PHE A 75 6.05 2.22 -15.74
N ALA A 76 7.19 1.69 -15.30
CA ALA A 76 8.14 0.97 -16.14
C ALA A 76 7.78 -0.52 -16.27
N LEU A 77 7.13 -1.08 -15.24
CA LEU A 77 6.66 -2.47 -15.20
C LEU A 77 5.32 -2.52 -14.45
N PHE A 78 4.39 -3.34 -14.94
CA PHE A 78 3.10 -3.58 -14.32
C PHE A 78 2.54 -4.96 -14.70
N GLU A 79 2.47 -5.84 -13.72
CA GLU A 79 1.88 -7.17 -13.81
C GLU A 79 1.33 -7.58 -12.45
N THR A 80 0.00 -7.60 -12.34
CA THR A 80 -0.73 -8.11 -11.16
C THR A 80 -1.67 -9.23 -11.58
N GLN A 81 -2.25 -9.94 -10.62
CA GLN A 81 -3.33 -10.88 -10.91
C GLN A 81 -4.50 -10.13 -11.55
N ALA A 82 -4.92 -10.59 -12.72
CA ALA A 82 -6.03 -10.00 -13.46
C ALA A 82 -7.33 -10.09 -12.65
N ASP A 83 -8.08 -8.99 -12.65
CA ASP A 83 -9.40 -8.87 -12.03
C ASP A 83 -9.51 -9.14 -10.51
N ALA A 84 -8.38 -9.37 -9.82
CA ALA A 84 -8.32 -9.63 -8.39
C ALA A 84 -7.45 -8.62 -7.64
N ASP A 85 -6.26 -8.31 -8.16
CA ASP A 85 -5.29 -7.44 -7.53
C ASP A 85 -5.20 -6.11 -8.25
N TYR A 86 -5.42 -5.01 -7.52
CA TYR A 86 -5.62 -3.70 -8.12
C TYR A 86 -4.66 -2.65 -7.61
N LEU A 87 -4.13 -1.86 -8.55
CA LEU A 87 -3.48 -0.59 -8.28
C LEU A 87 -4.43 0.57 -8.58
N TYR A 88 -4.52 1.48 -7.62
CA TYR A 88 -5.28 2.72 -7.69
C TYR A 88 -4.36 3.92 -7.58
N VAL A 89 -4.65 4.97 -8.34
CA VAL A 89 -3.97 6.27 -8.23
C VAL A 89 -5.03 7.35 -8.03
N TYR A 90 -4.91 8.11 -6.94
CA TYR A 90 -5.83 9.19 -6.58
C TYR A 90 -5.14 10.56 -6.69
N ASP A 91 -5.83 11.54 -7.29
CA ASP A 91 -5.38 12.93 -7.47
C ASP A 91 -5.56 13.76 -6.19
N GLY A 92 -4.77 13.41 -5.18
CA GLY A 92 -4.74 14.07 -3.89
C GLY A 92 -4.37 13.11 -2.77
N PRO A 93 -4.36 13.58 -1.51
CA PRO A 93 -3.76 12.84 -0.40
C PRO A 93 -4.66 11.74 0.20
N THR A 94 -5.87 11.50 -0.32
CA THR A 94 -6.84 10.60 0.34
C THR A 94 -7.60 9.72 -0.64
N LEU A 95 -8.23 8.66 -0.12
CA LEU A 95 -9.13 7.78 -0.89
C LEU A 95 -10.42 8.48 -1.35
N ARG A 96 -10.68 9.72 -0.90
CA ARG A 96 -11.81 10.54 -1.36
C ARG A 96 -11.43 11.48 -2.50
N SER A 97 -10.14 11.55 -2.85
CA SER A 97 -9.65 12.33 -3.98
C SER A 97 -10.08 11.71 -5.30
N THR A 98 -10.04 12.48 -6.40
CA THR A 98 -10.43 11.99 -7.73
C THR A 98 -9.59 10.78 -8.14
N LEU A 99 -10.24 9.70 -8.58
CA LEU A 99 -9.55 8.50 -9.05
C LEU A 99 -9.02 8.73 -10.48
N LEU A 100 -7.70 8.66 -10.65
CA LEU A 100 -7.03 8.82 -11.96
C LEU A 100 -6.82 7.50 -12.68
N LEU A 101 -6.56 6.44 -11.93
CA LEU A 101 -6.23 5.13 -12.48
C LEU A 101 -6.80 4.01 -11.62
N THR A 102 -7.32 2.97 -12.28
CA THR A 102 -7.49 1.62 -11.73
C THR A 102 -6.95 0.63 -12.74
N LYS A 103 -6.03 -0.24 -12.32
CA LYS A 103 -5.41 -1.26 -13.18
C LYS A 103 -5.20 -2.56 -12.43
N SER A 104 -5.34 -3.66 -13.17
CA SER A 104 -5.05 -5.03 -12.77
C SER A 104 -4.50 -5.79 -13.99
N GLY A 105 -3.93 -6.98 -13.78
CA GLY A 105 -3.46 -7.84 -14.86
C GLY A 105 -2.10 -7.45 -15.43
N LEU A 106 -1.75 -8.06 -16.57
CA LEU A 106 -0.61 -7.69 -17.38
C LEU A 106 -0.96 -6.48 -18.25
N VAL A 107 -0.25 -5.36 -18.04
CA VAL A 107 -0.48 -4.11 -18.78
C VAL A 107 0.76 -3.74 -19.59
N PRO A 108 0.64 -3.38 -20.88
CA PRO A 108 1.78 -2.90 -21.67
C PRO A 108 2.45 -1.68 -21.02
N THR A 109 3.76 -1.74 -20.83
CA THR A 109 4.59 -0.67 -20.26
C THR A 109 5.65 -0.19 -21.26
N PRO A 110 6.13 1.07 -21.14
CA PRO A 110 5.79 2.04 -20.09
C PRO A 110 4.45 2.77 -20.33
N PHE A 111 3.82 3.22 -19.25
CA PHE A 111 2.67 4.13 -19.31
C PHE A 111 2.75 5.21 -18.22
N VAL A 112 1.98 6.29 -18.40
CA VAL A 112 2.07 7.50 -17.58
C VAL A 112 0.72 7.85 -16.97
N VAL A 113 0.75 8.32 -15.72
CA VAL A 113 -0.38 8.99 -15.06
C VAL A 113 0.09 10.38 -14.61
N ASN A 114 -0.65 11.42 -14.97
CA ASN A 114 -0.38 12.79 -14.54
C ASN A 114 -1.47 13.25 -13.57
N SER A 115 -1.08 13.84 -12.45
CA SER A 115 -2.01 14.46 -11.51
C SER A 115 -2.38 15.88 -11.92
N SER A 116 -3.44 16.43 -11.33
CA SER A 116 -3.76 17.87 -11.39
C SER A 116 -3.29 18.61 -10.14
N THR A 117 -3.03 17.89 -9.04
CA THR A 117 -2.57 18.44 -7.76
C THR A 117 -1.09 18.10 -7.51
N ASN A 118 -0.47 18.74 -6.50
CA ASN A 118 0.90 18.43 -6.07
C ASN A 118 0.98 17.21 -5.13
N GLN A 119 -0.12 16.47 -4.95
CA GLN A 119 -0.21 15.33 -4.04
C GLN A 119 -0.90 14.16 -4.74
N VAL A 120 -0.36 12.96 -4.58
CA VAL A 120 -0.96 11.72 -5.09
C VAL A 120 -0.92 10.65 -4.03
N LEU A 121 -2.02 9.90 -3.91
CA LEU A 121 -2.06 8.66 -3.17
C LEU A 121 -2.07 7.50 -4.17
N VAL A 122 -1.05 6.65 -4.11
CA VAL A 122 -1.04 5.35 -4.80
C VAL A 122 -1.42 4.27 -3.79
N ARG A 123 -2.38 3.41 -4.13
CA ARG A 123 -2.81 2.29 -3.30
C ARG A 123 -2.76 0.98 -4.08
N PHE A 124 -2.13 -0.04 -3.52
CA PHE A 124 -2.12 -1.39 -4.06
C PHE A 124 -2.83 -2.33 -3.10
N VAL A 125 -3.77 -3.13 -3.60
CA VAL A 125 -4.50 -4.13 -2.83
C VAL A 125 -4.38 -5.47 -3.54
N SER A 126 -4.02 -6.52 -2.78
CA SER A 126 -4.08 -7.91 -3.26
C SER A 126 -5.10 -8.75 -2.49
N ASP A 127 -5.61 -9.81 -3.12
CA ASP A 127 -6.50 -10.78 -2.51
C ASP A 127 -5.73 -11.89 -1.73
N GLU A 128 -6.37 -12.99 -1.34
CA GLU A 128 -5.73 -14.02 -0.52
C GLU A 128 -4.88 -15.05 -1.30
N ASP A 129 -4.94 -15.09 -2.62
CA ASP A 129 -4.35 -16.15 -3.45
C ASP A 129 -3.65 -15.61 -4.70
N THR A 130 -2.68 -16.33 -5.25
CA THR A 130 -1.91 -15.94 -6.44
C THR A 130 -1.18 -14.60 -6.28
N SER A 131 -0.04 -14.47 -6.96
CA SER A 131 0.65 -13.19 -7.02
C SER A 131 1.40 -13.08 -8.33
N SER A 132 1.94 -11.91 -8.60
CA SER A 132 2.70 -11.60 -9.81
C SER A 132 3.93 -10.74 -9.45
N PRO A 133 4.82 -10.43 -10.40
CA PRO A 133 5.98 -9.55 -10.14
C PRO A 133 5.61 -8.14 -9.63
N GLY A 134 4.39 -7.68 -9.87
CA GLY A 134 3.87 -6.42 -9.35
C GLY A 134 4.21 -5.23 -10.23
N PHE A 135 4.76 -4.16 -9.66
CA PHE A 135 5.00 -2.93 -10.41
C PHE A 135 6.25 -2.19 -9.97
N LEU A 136 6.80 -1.41 -10.89
CA LEU A 136 7.86 -0.44 -10.66
C LEU A 136 7.46 0.87 -11.33
N ALA A 137 7.40 1.96 -10.57
CA ALA A 137 7.10 3.27 -11.08
C ALA A 137 8.03 4.34 -10.53
N ALA A 138 8.50 5.23 -11.41
CA ALA A 138 9.18 6.45 -11.02
C ALA A 138 8.17 7.60 -10.97
N TYR A 139 8.33 8.52 -10.02
CA TYR A 139 7.58 9.77 -10.00
C TYR A 139 8.51 10.97 -10.13
N SER A 140 8.02 12.04 -10.72
CA SER A 140 8.69 13.33 -10.80
C SER A 140 7.71 14.49 -10.72
N SER A 141 8.15 15.59 -10.15
CA SER A 141 7.51 16.89 -10.25
C SER A 141 7.55 17.40 -11.70
N VAL A 142 6.46 17.98 -12.20
CA VAL A 142 6.33 18.58 -13.54
C VAL A 142 5.56 19.90 -13.53
#